data_AF-A0A090VUM3-F1
#
_entry.id   AF-A0A090VUM3-F1
#
_cell.length_a   1.000
_cell.length_b   1.000
_cell.length_c   1.000
_cell.angle_alpha   90.00
_cell.angle_beta   90.00
_cell.angle_gamma   90.00
#
_symmetry.space_group_name_H-M   'P 1'
#
loop_
_entity.id
_entity.type
_entity.pdbx_description
1 polymer ?
#
loop_
_entity_poly.entity_id
_entity_poly.type
_entity_poly.pdbx_seq_one_letter_code
_entity_poly.pdbx_strand_id
1 'polypeptide(L)' 'MKKTITDYKCKRVIDSTIIPHFKNGEYFMGINTGLDSLIT' A
#
# COMPACT_ATOMS: atom_id res chain seq x y z
N MET A 1 -19.20 -1.97 10.21
CA MET A 1 -19.02 -1.39 8.87
C MET A 1 -18.12 -2.30 8.05
N LYS A 2 -18.57 -2.80 6.88
CA LYS A 2 -17.66 -3.44 5.93
C LYS A 2 -16.78 -2.32 5.33
N LYS A 3 -15.49 -2.29 5.67
CA LYS A 3 -14.53 -1.49 4.91
C LYS A 3 -14.29 -2.24 3.59
N THR A 4 -14.83 -1.71 2.50
CA THR A 4 -14.59 -2.27 1.17
C THR A 4 -13.26 -1.75 0.66
N ILE A 5 -12.31 -2.66 0.44
CA ILE A 5 -11.09 -2.34 -0.31
C ILE A 5 -11.49 -2.33 -1.78
N THR A 6 -11.42 -1.14 -2.40
CA THR A 6 -11.72 -0.97 -3.82
C THR A 6 -10.44 -1.04 -4.64
N ASP A 7 -10.58 -1.37 -5.93
CA ASP A 7 -9.46 -1.33 -6.88
C ASP A 7 -8.76 0.04 -6.89
N TYR A 8 -9.54 1.12 -6.86
CA TYR A 8 -9.02 2.48 -6.73
C TYR A 8 -8.17 2.68 -5.46
N LYS A 9 -8.62 2.17 -4.30
CA LYS A 9 -7.85 2.26 -3.05
C LYS A 9 -6.56 1.45 -3.14
N CYS A 10 -6.60 0.24 -3.70
CA CYS A 10 -5.41 -0.57 -3.94
C CYS A 10 -4.40 0.14 -4.83
N LYS A 11 -4.84 0.67 -5.98
CA LYS A 11 -3.98 1.39 -6.92
C LYS A 11 -3.32 2.60 -6.25
N ARG A 12 -4.08 3.38 -5.47
CA ARG A 12 -3.54 4.50 -4.71
C ARG A 12 -2.44 4.07 -3.74
N VAL A 13 -2.65 3.00 -2.97
CA VAL A 13 -1.63 2.49 -2.02
C VAL A 13 -0.39 1.98 -2.74
N ILE A 14 -0.55 1.26 -3.85
CA ILE A 14 0.57 0.77 -4.67
C ILE A 14 1.40 1.94 -5.20
N ASP A 15 0.75 2.92 -5.83
CA ASP A 15 1.40 4.04 -6.49
C ASP A 15 2.07 4.99 -5.48
N SER A 16 1.43 5.25 -4.33
CA SER A 16 1.90 6.25 -3.36
C SER A 16 2.77 5.70 -2.24
N THR A 17 2.81 4.39 -2.04
CA THR A 17 3.47 3.77 -0.87
C THR A 17 4.43 2.67 -1.30
N ILE A 18 3.92 1.65 -2.00
CA ILE A 18 4.71 0.46 -2.34
C ILE A 18 5.81 0.81 -3.36
N ILE A 19 5.47 1.47 -4.46
CA ILE A 19 6.43 1.83 -5.52
C ILE A 19 7.56 2.74 -5.00
N PRO A 20 7.30 3.80 -4.21
CA PRO A 20 8.35 4.62 -3.61
C PRO A 20 9.38 3.82 -2.80
N HIS A 21 8.93 2.94 -1.90
CA HIS A 21 9.82 2.08 -1.13
C HIS A 21 10.59 1.11 -2.03
N PHE A 22 9.94 0.53 -3.03
CA PHE A 22 10.58 -0.41 -3.95
C PHE A 22 11.69 0.24 -4.79
N LYS A 23 11.52 1.52 -5.17
CA LYS A 23 12.56 2.30 -5.85
C LYS A 23 13.83 2.49 -5.01
N ASN A 24 13.71 2.40 -3.68
CA ASN A 24 14.82 2.49 -2.74
C ASN A 24 15.34 1.10 -2.29
N GLY A 25 14.82 0.01 -2.85
CA GLY A 25 15.15 -1.36 -2.42
C GLY A 25 14.50 -1.79 -1.09
N GLU A 26 13.58 -0.99 -0.55
CA GLU A 26 12.97 -1.19 0.76
C GLU A 26 11.72 -2.09 0.67
N TYR A 27 11.86 -3.29 0.13
CA TYR A 27 10.71 -4.15 -0.21
C TYR A 27 9.83 -4.51 1.00
N PHE A 28 10.44 -4.89 2.12
CA PHE A 28 9.71 -5.22 3.34
C PHE A 28 8.91 -4.02 3.85
N MET A 29 9.53 -2.84 3.86
CA MET A 29 8.89 -1.60 4.32
C MET A 29 7.72 -1.22 3.40
N GLY A 30 7.89 -1.35 2.08
CA GLY A 30 6.84 -1.11 1.10
C GLY A 30 5.60 -1.97 1.33
N ILE A 31 5.79 -3.28 1.58
CA ILE A 31 4.68 -4.20 1.85
C ILE A 31 4.04 -3.90 3.21
N ASN A 32 4.85 -3.72 4.27
CA ASN A 32 4.34 -3.48 5.61
C ASN A 32 3.49 -2.20 5.68
N THR A 33 4.04 -1.07 5.20
CA THR A 33 3.33 0.22 5.20
C THR A 33 2.11 0.22 4.28
N GLY A 34 2.20 -0.49 3.13
CA GLY A 34 1.07 -0.66 2.22
C GLY A 34 -0.09 -1.44 2.85
N LEU A 35 0.21 -2.50 3.59
CA LEU A 35 -0.78 -3.30 4.30
C LEU A 35 -1.45 -2.50 5.42
N ASP A 36 -0.65 -1.76 6.22
CA ASP A 36 -1.16 -0.89 7.28
C ASP A 36 -2.14 0.16 6.71
N SER A 37 -1.85 0.70 5.54
CA SER A 37 -2.69 1.68 4.83
C SER A 37 -4.03 1.11 4.34
N LEU A 38 -4.12 -0.21 4.14
CA LEU A 38 -5.33 -0.88 3.66
C LEU A 38 -6.27 -1.26 4.80
N ILE A 39 -5.71 -1.72 5.92
CA ILE A 39 -6.45 -2.32 7.04
C ILE A 39 -6.87 -1.27 8.08
N THR A 40 -6.10 -0.19 8.23
CA THR A 40 -6.41 0.93 9.16
C THR A 40 -7.56 1.81 8.67
#